data_AF-A0A9X1MZ16-F1
#
_entry.id   AF-A0A9X1MZ16-F1
#
_cell.length_a   1.000
_cell.length_b   1.000
_cell.length_c   1.000
_cell.angle_alpha   90.00
_cell.angle_beta   90.00
_cell.angle_gamma   90.00
#
_symmetry.space_group_name_H-M   'P 1'
#
loop_
_entity.id
_entity.type
_entity.pdbx_description
1 polymer ?
#
loop_
_entity_poly.entity_id
_entity_poly.type
_entity_poly.pdbx_seq_one_letter_code
_entity_poly.pdbx_strand_id
1 'polypeptide(L)'
;MRKSKTEQNYRHRVQQVHRLIAASLDEPVNITALANEREDQNIRTIKLAAGRYARYRHTGPYNTLEQAYNTFYGQWLPDSGYECADQPPFEIYINSPYDTPEADLITDIYMPVKDK
;
A
#
# COMPACT_ATOMS: atom_id res chain seq x y z
N MET A 1 -6.57 25.17 16.12
CA MET A 1 -7.84 24.40 16.06
C MET A 1 -7.58 22.97 16.50
N ARG A 2 -8.44 22.37 17.34
CA ARG A 2 -8.34 20.94 17.69
C ARG A 2 -8.80 20.11 16.47
N LYS A 3 -7.97 19.15 16.04
CA LYS A 3 -8.30 18.20 14.97
C LYS A 3 -9.50 17.33 15.38
N SER A 4 -10.32 16.95 14.41
CA SER A 4 -11.52 16.15 14.71
C SER A 4 -11.13 14.77 15.25
N LYS A 5 -11.97 14.17 16.10
CA LYS A 5 -11.77 12.82 16.63
C LYS A 5 -11.61 11.77 15.51
N THR A 6 -12.32 11.98 14.40
CA THR A 6 -12.23 11.15 13.18
C THR A 6 -10.86 11.24 12.53
N GLU A 7 -10.30 12.45 12.43
CA GLU A 7 -8.98 12.67 11.82
C GLU A 7 -7.86 12.07 12.69
N GLN A 8 -7.94 12.19 14.02
CA GLN A 8 -7.00 11.55 14.93
C GLN A 8 -7.05 10.02 14.86
N ASN A 9 -8.26 9.44 14.83
CA ASN A 9 -8.43 8.00 14.70
C ASN A 9 -7.91 7.47 13.35
N TYR A 10 -8.13 8.21 12.25
CA TYR A 10 -7.58 7.87 10.95
C TYR A 10 -6.05 7.84 10.96
N ARG A 11 -5.41 8.87 11.52
CA ARG A 11 -3.94 8.95 11.65
C ARG A 11 -3.37 7.79 12.45
N HIS A 12 -3.99 7.48 13.60
CA HIS A 12 -3.54 6.39 14.46
C HIS A 12 -3.60 5.04 13.72
N ARG A 13 -4.71 4.78 13.02
CA ARG A 13 -4.88 3.58 12.20
C ARG A 13 -3.84 3.49 11.11
N VAL A 14 -3.65 4.55 10.31
CA VAL A 14 -2.65 4.58 9.23
C VAL A 14 -1.25 4.29 9.78
N GLN A 15 -0.84 4.94 10.87
CA GLN A 15 0.47 4.71 11.49
C GLN A 15 0.66 3.27 11.98
N GLN A 16 -0.39 2.66 12.54
CA GLN A 16 -0.35 1.28 13.01
C GLN A 16 -0.28 0.29 11.83
N VAL A 17 -1.04 0.52 10.75
CA VAL A 17 -0.95 -0.26 9.51
C VAL A 17 0.48 -0.21 8.97
N HIS A 18 1.05 1.00 8.87
CA HIS A 18 2.41 1.22 8.38
C HIS A 18 3.43 0.45 9.18
N ARG A 19 3.34 0.51 10.51
CA ARG A 19 4.24 -0.22 11.38
C ARG A 19 4.16 -1.73 11.14
N LEU A 20 2.95 -2.27 10.99
CA LEU A 20 2.74 -3.70 10.77
C LEU A 20 3.28 -4.15 9.41
N ILE A 21 3.07 -3.36 8.35
CA ILE A 21 3.59 -3.71 7.02
C ILE A 21 5.10 -3.55 6.95
N ALA A 22 5.66 -2.44 7.47
CA ALA A 22 7.10 -2.22 7.49
C ALA A 22 7.87 -3.28 8.30
N ALA A 23 7.25 -3.84 9.33
CA ALA A 23 7.84 -4.90 10.16
C ALA A 23 7.80 -6.29 9.51
N SER A 24 7.10 -6.46 8.38
CA SER A 24 6.72 -7.77 7.83
C SER A 24 7.01 -7.84 6.32
N LEU A 25 8.15 -7.30 5.88
CA LEU A 25 8.56 -7.39 4.47
C LEU A 25 8.96 -8.83 4.06
N ASP A 26 9.29 -9.69 5.03
CA ASP A 26 9.72 -11.08 4.80
C ASP A 26 8.64 -12.14 5.13
N GLU A 27 7.54 -11.75 5.77
CA GLU A 27 6.43 -12.64 6.14
C GLU A 27 5.07 -12.08 5.68
N PRO A 28 4.09 -12.92 5.33
CA PRO A 28 2.78 -12.45 4.88
C PRO A 28 2.03 -11.71 6.01
N VAL A 29 1.77 -10.42 5.80
CA VAL A 29 1.07 -9.55 6.75
C VAL A 29 -0.36 -10.05 6.99
N ASN A 30 -0.71 -10.30 8.25
CA ASN A 30 -2.09 -10.52 8.66
C ASN A 30 -2.66 -9.24 9.30
N ILE A 31 -3.54 -8.55 8.60
CA ILE A 31 -4.12 -7.25 9.03
C ILE A 31 -5.18 -7.35 10.14
N THR A 32 -5.24 -8.47 10.88
CA THR A 32 -6.24 -8.73 11.95
C THR A 32 -6.24 -7.64 13.02
N ALA A 33 -5.08 -7.05 13.32
CA ALA A 33 -4.95 -6.03 14.37
C ALA A 33 -5.73 -4.73 14.10
N LEU A 34 -6.15 -4.48 12.86
CA LEU A 34 -6.95 -3.30 12.49
C LEU A 34 -8.45 -3.60 12.41
N ALA A 35 -8.82 -4.87 12.28
CA ALA A 35 -10.20 -5.32 12.20
C ALA A 35 -10.82 -5.51 13.61
N ASN A 36 -10.00 -5.65 14.65
CA ASN A 36 -10.48 -5.96 16.01
C ASN A 36 -11.15 -4.79 16.76
N GLU A 37 -11.21 -3.57 16.22
CA GLU A 37 -11.85 -2.45 16.93
C GLU A 37 -13.36 -2.30 16.66
N ARG A 38 -13.89 -2.99 15.65
CA ARG A 38 -15.33 -3.22 15.49
C ARG A 38 -15.51 -4.58 14.83
N GLU A 39 -16.28 -5.47 15.44
CA GLU A 39 -16.95 -6.56 14.72
C GLU A 39 -17.95 -5.93 13.74
N ASP A 40 -17.43 -5.25 12.72
CA ASP A 40 -18.21 -4.82 11.57
C ASP A 40 -18.26 -6.02 10.64
N GLN A 41 -19.43 -6.64 10.54
CA GLN A 41 -19.67 -7.80 9.67
C GLN A 41 -19.37 -7.49 8.19
N ASN A 42 -19.13 -6.23 7.83
CA ASN A 42 -18.73 -5.80 6.50
C ASN A 42 -17.20 -5.68 6.31
N ILE A 43 -16.39 -5.87 7.36
CA ILE A 43 -14.94 -5.91 7.24
C ILE A 43 -14.50 -7.35 7.02
N ARG A 44 -13.83 -7.60 5.90
CA ARG A 44 -13.25 -8.90 5.58
C ARG A 44 -11.74 -8.85 5.75
N THR A 45 -11.19 -9.89 6.38
CA THR A 45 -9.75 -10.08 6.43
C THR A 45 -9.29 -10.68 5.11
N ILE A 46 -8.24 -10.09 4.54
CA ILE A 46 -7.51 -10.65 3.41
C ILE A 46 -6.10 -11.00 3.87
N LYS A 47 -5.59 -12.14 3.41
CA LYS A 47 -4.20 -12.54 3.60
C LYS A 47 -3.44 -12.21 2.33
N LEU A 48 -2.41 -11.37 2.43
CA LEU A 48 -1.48 -11.16 1.33
C LEU A 48 -0.54 -12.37 1.29
N ALA A 49 -0.42 -13.04 0.14
CA ALA A 49 0.46 -14.20 0.05
C ALA A 49 1.92 -13.76 0.01
N ALA A 50 2.78 -14.60 0.60
CA ALA A 50 4.22 -14.38 0.53
C ALA A 50 4.69 -14.49 -0.94
N GLY A 51 5.76 -13.77 -1.29
CA GLY A 51 6.29 -13.76 -2.65
C GLY A 51 7.21 -12.59 -2.90
N ARG A 52 7.73 -12.49 -4.12
CA ARG A 52 8.52 -11.31 -4.54
C ARG A 52 7.58 -10.23 -5.06
N TYR A 53 7.86 -9.01 -4.65
CA TYR A 53 7.17 -7.82 -5.11
C TYR A 53 8.19 -6.81 -5.60
N ALA A 54 7.96 -6.28 -6.79
CA ALA A 54 8.62 -5.06 -7.21
C ALA A 54 7.92 -3.88 -6.54
N ARG A 55 8.71 -3.02 -5.89
CA ARG A 55 8.21 -1.83 -5.22
C ARG A 55 8.49 -0.60 -6.07
N TYR A 56 7.46 0.18 -6.31
CA TYR A 56 7.56 1.51 -6.91
C TYR A 56 7.11 2.57 -5.91
N ARG A 57 7.94 3.58 -5.67
CA ARG A 57 7.57 4.72 -4.82
C ARG A 57 7.09 5.87 -5.68
N HIS A 58 5.80 6.17 -5.56
CA HIS A 58 5.19 7.35 -6.15
C HIS A 58 5.29 8.53 -5.19
N THR A 59 5.63 9.71 -5.71
CA THR A 59 5.58 10.98 -4.98
C THR A 59 4.80 11.98 -5.81
N GLY A 60 3.71 12.50 -5.25
CA GLY A 60 2.79 13.39 -5.94
C GLY A 60 1.31 12.97 -5.82
N PRO A 61 0.41 13.65 -6.55
CA PRO A 61 -1.03 13.49 -6.39
C PRO A 61 -1.49 12.10 -6.84
N TYR A 62 -2.56 11.58 -6.21
CA TYR A 62 -3.07 10.23 -6.49
C TYR A 62 -3.63 10.06 -7.92
N ASN A 63 -4.06 11.14 -8.56
CA ASN A 63 -4.51 11.10 -9.96
C ASN A 63 -3.40 10.77 -10.96
N THR A 64 -2.13 10.74 -10.53
CA THR A 64 -0.99 10.34 -11.36
C THR A 64 -0.52 8.91 -11.11
N LEU A 65 -1.16 8.16 -10.20
CA LEU A 65 -0.79 6.77 -9.91
C LEU A 65 -0.91 5.85 -11.14
N GLU A 66 -1.84 6.13 -12.05
CA GLU A 66 -1.97 5.39 -13.31
C GLU A 66 -0.65 5.40 -14.11
N GLN A 67 0.09 6.52 -14.08
CA GLN A 67 1.38 6.64 -14.78
C GLN A 67 2.43 5.71 -14.17
N ALA A 68 2.39 5.49 -12.85
CA ALA A 68 3.27 4.53 -12.18
C ALA A 68 3.01 3.10 -12.67
N TYR A 69 1.74 2.69 -12.78
CA TYR A 69 1.36 1.38 -13.33
C TYR A 69 1.73 1.25 -14.81
N ASN A 70 1.49 2.27 -15.62
CA ASN A 70 1.85 2.28 -17.04
C ASN A 70 3.37 2.16 -17.23
N THR A 71 4.15 2.84 -16.38
CA THR A 71 5.62 2.74 -16.40
C THR A 71 6.07 1.34 -15.98
N PHE A 72 5.46 0.77 -14.95
CA PHE A 72 5.80 -0.57 -14.50
C PHE A 72 5.51 -1.63 -15.57
N TYR A 73 4.25 -1.74 -16.05
CA TYR A 73 3.86 -2.79 -16.98
C TYR A 73 4.36 -2.55 -18.40
N GLY A 74 4.46 -1.29 -18.83
CA GLY A 74 4.82 -0.94 -20.20
C GLY A 74 6.32 -0.76 -20.45
N GLN A 75 7.11 -0.47 -19.41
CA GLN A 75 8.54 -0.16 -19.58
C GLN A 75 9.42 -1.06 -18.73
N TRP A 76 9.21 -1.09 -17.41
CA TRP A 76 10.12 -1.82 -16.52
C TRP A 76 9.96 -3.34 -16.63
N LEU A 77 8.73 -3.86 -16.53
CA LEU A 77 8.45 -5.30 -16.48
C LEU A 77 8.97 -6.06 -17.71
N PRO A 78 8.77 -5.60 -18.96
CA PRO A 78 9.30 -6.25 -20.16
C PRO A 78 10.81 -6.52 -20.09
N ASP A 79 11.58 -5.55 -19.58
CA ASP A 79 13.05 -5.58 -19.54
C ASP A 79 13.62 -6.10 -18.21
N SER A 80 12.78 -6.31 -17.20
CA SER A 80 13.22 -6.61 -15.82
C SER A 80 13.75 -8.02 -15.58
N GLY A 81 13.53 -8.95 -16.51
CA GLY A 81 13.75 -10.39 -16.28
C GLY A 81 12.67 -11.08 -15.44
N TYR A 82 11.61 -10.36 -15.06
CA TYR A 82 10.47 -10.88 -14.30
C TYR A 82 9.17 -10.86 -15.11
N GLU A 83 8.20 -11.67 -14.69
CA GLU A 83 6.82 -11.63 -15.17
C GLU A 83 5.84 -11.41 -14.01
N CYS A 84 4.58 -11.06 -14.33
CA CYS A 84 3.53 -10.92 -13.33
C CYS A 84 3.33 -12.24 -12.58
N ALA A 85 3.32 -12.19 -11.24
CA ALA A 85 2.86 -13.32 -10.45
C ALA A 85 1.32 -13.30 -10.36
N ASP A 86 0.72 -14.47 -10.07
CA ASP A 86 -0.73 -14.62 -9.91
C ASP A 86 -1.19 -14.14 -8.53
N GLN A 87 -1.03 -12.84 -8.28
CA GLN A 87 -1.45 -12.14 -7.07
C GLN A 87 -1.89 -10.72 -7.41
N PRO A 88 -2.78 -10.09 -6.61
CA PRO A 88 -3.12 -8.70 -6.80
C PRO A 88 -1.97 -7.77 -6.36
N PRO A 89 -1.76 -6.63 -7.04
CA PRO A 89 -0.94 -5.54 -6.50
C PRO A 89 -1.64 -4.90 -5.30
N PHE A 90 -0.87 -4.20 -4.47
CA PHE A 90 -1.41 -3.41 -3.37
C PHE A 90 -0.62 -2.12 -3.17
N GLU A 91 -1.25 -1.15 -2.51
CA GLU A 91 -0.70 0.18 -2.28
C GLU A 91 -0.63 0.48 -0.79
N ILE A 92 0.41 1.21 -0.38
CA ILE A 92 0.57 1.72 0.97
C ILE A 92 0.75 3.25 0.91
N TYR A 93 -0.27 3.98 1.38
CA TYR A 93 -0.27 5.45 1.47
C TYR A 93 0.51 5.90 2.71
N ILE A 94 1.76 6.34 2.54
CA ILE A 94 2.74 6.61 3.60
C ILE A 94 2.35 7.78 4.48
N ASN A 95 1.76 8.82 3.90
CA ASN A 95 1.33 10.02 4.58
C ASN A 95 -0.13 10.35 4.26
N SER A 96 -0.69 11.35 4.96
CA SER A 96 -2.12 11.64 4.91
C SER A 96 -2.42 12.83 4.00
N PRO A 97 -3.41 12.72 3.09
CA PRO A 97 -3.87 13.86 2.28
C PRO A 97 -4.57 14.94 3.10
N TYR A 98 -4.84 14.72 4.38
CA TYR A 98 -5.44 15.72 5.26
C TYR A 98 -4.43 16.75 5.79
N ASP A 99 -3.13 16.44 5.76
CA ASP A 99 -2.08 17.33 6.27
C ASP A 99 -0.80 17.39 5.44
N THR A 100 -0.76 16.66 4.34
CA THR A 100 0.35 16.66 3.39
C THR A 100 -0.12 17.31 2.09
N PRO A 101 0.61 18.31 1.55
CA PRO A 101 0.34 18.83 0.22
C PRO A 101 0.37 17.72 -0.83
N GLU A 102 -0.46 17.80 -1.87
CA GLU A 102 -0.57 16.74 -2.87
C GLU A 102 0.77 16.38 -3.55
N ALA A 103 1.63 17.38 -3.79
CA ALA A 103 2.95 17.19 -4.37
C ALA A 103 3.90 16.36 -3.49
N ASP A 104 3.66 16.33 -2.18
CA ASP A 104 4.47 15.64 -1.19
C ASP A 104 3.83 14.31 -0.72
N LEU A 105 2.69 13.92 -1.30
CA LEU A 105 2.06 12.64 -1.00
C LEU A 105 2.95 11.49 -1.46
N ILE A 106 3.13 10.49 -0.60
CA ILE A 106 3.97 9.32 -0.89
C ILE A 106 3.11 8.07 -0.84
N THR A 107 3.14 7.32 -1.95
CA THR A 107 2.47 6.02 -2.07
C THR A 107 3.48 4.98 -2.53
N ASP A 108 3.64 3.90 -1.77
CA ASP A 108 4.40 2.74 -2.21
C ASP A 108 3.44 1.74 -2.88
N ILE A 109 3.73 1.38 -4.13
CA ILE A 109 2.98 0.40 -4.93
C ILE A 109 3.80 -0.89 -4.97
N TYR A 110 3.19 -1.99 -4.58
CA TYR A 110 3.80 -3.33 -4.58
C TYR A 110 3.15 -4.17 -5.67
N MET A 111 3.94 -4.53 -6.67
CA MET A 111 3.50 -5.30 -7.83
C MET A 111 4.12 -6.70 -7.77
N PRO A 112 3.30 -7.75 -7.73
CA PRO A 112 3.78 -9.12 -7.55
C PRO A 112 4.50 -9.60 -8.80
N VAL A 113 5.70 -10.14 -8.60
CA VAL A 113 6.57 -10.61 -9.67
C VAL A 113 7.12 -12.01 -9.39
N LYS A 114 7.44 -12.74 -10.46
CA LYS A 114 8.15 -14.01 -10.41
C LYS A 114 9.22 -14.05 -11.50
N ASP A 115 10.20 -14.93 -11.32
CA ASP A 115 11.24 -15.16 -12.34
C ASP A 115 10.56 -15.63 -13.65
N LYS A 116 11.06 -15.14 -14.80
CA LYS A 116 10.65 -15.63 -16.13
C LYS A 116 11.17 -17.05 -16.40
#